data_AF-A0A0G1QII7-F1
#
_entry.id   AF-A0A0G1QII7-F1
#
_cell.length_a   1.000
_cell.length_b   1.000
_cell.length_c   1.000
_cell.angle_alpha   90.00
_cell.angle_beta   90.00
_cell.angle_gamma   90.00
#
_symmetry.space_group_name_H-M   'P 1'
#
loop_
_entity.id
_entity.type
_entity.pdbx_description
1 polymer ?
#
loop_
_entity_poly.entity_id
_entity_poly.type
_entity_poly.pdbx_seq_one_letter_code
_entity_poly.pdbx_strand_id
1 'polypeptide(L)'
;MLVDRFSLARNNIDNYIRVLYGYIMSKIEKRRYSDRPGYLSHFVSERRRKLKRMAVELKGGCCQICGYNKYVGALDFHHVDEGMKSFDLSSRGLTRSWDRIKEEINKCVLVCANCHREVHAGLIDLQKLTQMV
;
A
#
# COMPACT_ATOMS: atom_id res chain seq x y z
N MET A 1 55.53 36.70 -12.05
CA MET A 1 55.16 35.93 -13.24
C MET A 1 54.24 34.80 -12.82
N LEU A 2 53.00 34.84 -13.31
CA LEU A 2 52.03 33.74 -13.47
C LEU A 2 52.14 32.57 -12.47
N VAL A 3 51.64 32.74 -11.24
CA VAL A 3 51.23 31.58 -10.42
C VAL A 3 50.01 30.93 -11.08
N ASP A 4 50.34 29.96 -11.93
CA ASP A 4 49.58 28.80 -12.37
C ASP A 4 48.03 28.91 -12.37
N ARG A 5 47.51 29.82 -13.20
CA ARG A 5 46.07 29.89 -13.54
C ARG A 5 45.53 28.57 -14.14
N PHE A 6 46.43 27.67 -14.58
CA PHE A 6 46.12 26.32 -15.04
C PHE A 6 45.87 25.31 -13.91
N SER A 7 46.39 25.51 -12.69
CA SER A 7 46.16 24.56 -11.58
C SER A 7 44.78 24.77 -10.93
N LEU A 8 44.34 26.02 -10.76
CA LEU A 8 43.00 26.37 -10.25
C LEU A 8 41.86 25.91 -11.18
N ALA A 9 42.07 25.94 -12.51
CA ALA A 9 41.11 25.44 -13.49
C ALA A 9 41.04 23.90 -13.53
N ARG A 10 42.18 23.22 -13.38
CA ARG A 10 42.25 21.73 -13.27
C ARG A 10 41.49 21.23 -12.03
N ASN A 11 41.69 21.86 -10.88
CA ASN A 11 40.98 21.52 -9.64
C ASN A 11 39.45 21.64 -9.76
N ASN A 12 38.95 22.58 -10.59
CA ASN A 12 37.51 22.77 -10.82
C ASN A 12 36.94 21.69 -11.76
N ILE A 13 37.69 21.34 -12.82
CA ILE A 13 37.34 20.27 -13.75
C ILE A 13 37.37 18.91 -13.07
N ASP A 14 38.40 18.62 -12.28
CA ASP A 14 38.54 17.36 -11.55
C ASP A 14 37.40 17.15 -10.55
N ASN A 15 36.99 18.22 -9.85
CA ASN A 15 35.84 18.18 -8.95
C ASN A 15 34.52 17.96 -9.71
N TYR A 16 34.33 18.65 -10.86
CA TYR A 16 33.18 18.45 -11.72
C TYR A 16 33.09 17.01 -12.23
N ILE A 17 34.20 16.43 -12.71
CA ILE A 17 34.27 15.04 -13.17
C ILE A 17 33.93 14.09 -12.02
N ARG A 18 34.45 14.31 -10.81
CA ARG A 18 34.16 13.47 -9.64
C ARG A 18 32.68 13.48 -9.28
N VAL A 19 32.06 14.65 -9.27
CA VAL A 19 30.63 14.81 -8.97
C VAL A 19 29.78 14.15 -10.06
N LEU A 20 30.11 14.39 -11.33
CA LEU A 20 29.40 13.80 -12.46
C LEU A 20 29.54 12.27 -12.47
N TYR A 21 30.73 11.74 -12.20
CA TYR A 21 30.97 10.31 -12.11
C TYR A 21 30.19 9.69 -10.93
N GLY A 22 30.19 10.35 -9.76
CA GLY A 22 29.37 9.94 -8.63
C GLY A 22 27.88 9.89 -8.96
N TYR A 23 27.38 10.90 -9.66
CA TYR A 23 26.00 10.95 -10.16
C TYR A 23 25.72 9.82 -11.16
N ILE A 24 26.59 9.60 -12.15
CA ILE A 24 26.44 8.52 -13.14
C ILE A 24 26.44 7.15 -12.44
N MET A 25 27.41 6.88 -11.57
CA MET A 25 27.50 5.62 -10.82
C MET A 25 26.32 5.43 -9.85
N SER A 26 25.63 6.49 -9.44
CA SER A 26 24.39 6.41 -8.67
C SER A 26 23.18 6.00 -9.52
N LYS A 27 23.21 6.26 -10.84
CA LYS A 27 22.13 5.93 -11.79
C LYS A 27 22.26 4.54 -12.39
N ILE A 28 23.43 3.91 -12.30
CA ILE A 28 23.65 2.54 -12.76
C ILE A 28 22.90 1.57 -11.82
N GLU A 29 22.07 0.71 -12.41
CA GLU A 29 21.38 -0.36 -11.69
C GLU A 29 22.39 -1.37 -11.15
N LYS A 30 22.42 -1.56 -9.83
CA LYS A 30 23.38 -2.46 -9.15
C LYS A 30 22.76 -3.80 -8.75
N ARG A 31 21.44 -3.95 -8.87
CA ARG A 31 20.72 -5.18 -8.49
C ARG A 31 21.12 -6.34 -9.38
N ARG A 32 21.40 -7.47 -8.74
CA ARG A 32 21.56 -8.77 -9.39
C ARG A 32 20.19 -9.43 -9.56
N TYR A 33 20.10 -10.41 -10.44
CA TYR A 33 18.87 -11.21 -10.62
C TYR A 33 18.42 -11.86 -9.30
N SER A 34 19.36 -12.27 -8.44
CA SER A 34 19.11 -12.82 -7.10
C SER A 34 18.38 -11.85 -6.15
N ASP A 35 18.48 -10.54 -6.37
CA ASP A 35 17.85 -9.52 -5.52
C ASP A 35 16.39 -9.29 -5.91
N ARG A 36 15.98 -9.81 -7.09
CA ARG A 36 14.64 -9.62 -7.67
C ARG A 36 13.51 -10.11 -6.77
N PRO A 37 13.56 -11.29 -6.11
CA PRO A 37 12.47 -11.76 -5.27
C PRO A 37 12.21 -10.83 -4.07
N GLY A 38 13.27 -10.38 -3.40
CA GLY A 38 13.18 -9.46 -2.26
C GLY A 38 12.63 -8.10 -2.69
N TYR A 39 13.15 -7.55 -3.80
CA TYR A 39 12.64 -6.32 -4.41
C TYR A 39 11.14 -6.45 -4.71
N LEU A 40 10.72 -7.44 -5.49
CA LEU A 40 9.31 -7.60 -5.88
C LEU A 40 8.40 -7.79 -4.67
N SER A 41 8.81 -8.60 -3.69
CA SER A 41 8.05 -8.82 -2.46
C SER A 41 7.80 -7.51 -1.70
N HIS A 42 8.82 -6.66 -1.57
CA HIS A 42 8.71 -5.35 -0.94
C HIS A 42 7.68 -4.45 -1.66
N PHE A 43 7.79 -4.27 -2.98
CA PHE A 43 6.85 -3.44 -3.74
C PHE A 43 5.41 -3.98 -3.74
N VAL A 44 5.25 -5.31 -3.74
CA VAL A 44 3.93 -5.95 -3.63
C VAL A 44 3.32 -5.66 -2.25
N SER A 45 4.10 -5.76 -1.18
CA SER A 45 3.66 -5.43 0.19
C SER A 45 3.25 -3.96 0.31
N GLU A 46 4.09 -3.04 -0.19
CA GLU A 46 3.81 -1.61 -0.17
C GLU A 46 2.55 -1.25 -0.99
N ARG A 47 2.39 -1.85 -2.18
CA ARG A 47 1.17 -1.68 -2.98
C ARG A 47 -0.07 -2.15 -2.22
N ARG A 48 -0.01 -3.33 -1.58
CA ARG A 48 -1.15 -3.87 -0.81
C ARG A 48 -1.51 -2.98 0.37
N ARG A 49 -0.51 -2.47 1.11
CA ARG A 49 -0.72 -1.52 2.22
C ARG A 49 -1.38 -0.23 1.73
N LYS A 50 -0.92 0.32 0.61
CA LYS A 50 -1.52 1.50 -0.02
C LYS A 50 -2.98 1.26 -0.41
N LEU A 51 -3.26 0.17 -1.13
CA LEU A 51 -4.62 -0.16 -1.57
C LEU A 51 -5.55 -0.43 -0.37
N LYS A 52 -5.08 -1.13 0.67
CA LYS A 52 -5.84 -1.34 1.90
C LYS A 52 -6.23 -0.03 2.56
N ARG A 53 -5.31 0.94 2.66
CA ARG A 53 -5.59 2.26 3.23
C ARG A 53 -6.65 3.01 2.44
N MET A 54 -6.47 3.09 1.12
CA MET A 54 -7.46 3.73 0.23
C MET A 54 -8.84 3.06 0.33
N ALA A 55 -8.88 1.73 0.45
CA ALA A 55 -10.11 0.98 0.60
C ALA A 55 -10.81 1.27 1.94
N VAL A 56 -10.05 1.41 3.02
CA VAL A 56 -10.54 1.75 4.35
C VAL A 56 -11.10 3.18 4.38
N GLU A 57 -10.38 4.13 3.77
CA GLU A 57 -10.84 5.52 3.63
C GLU A 57 -12.17 5.59 2.86
N LEU A 58 -12.32 4.82 1.79
CA LEU A 58 -13.57 4.72 1.01
C LEU A 58 -14.79 4.26 1.82
N LYS A 59 -14.58 3.52 2.91
CA LYS A 59 -15.63 3.01 3.80
C LYS A 59 -15.71 3.76 5.13
N GLY A 60 -15.16 4.98 5.19
CA GLY A 60 -15.29 5.88 6.35
C GLY A 60 -14.17 5.79 7.37
N GLY A 61 -13.16 4.94 7.16
CA GLY A 61 -11.93 4.93 7.97
C GLY A 61 -12.06 4.25 9.34
N CYS A 62 -13.23 3.76 9.71
CA CYS A 62 -13.49 3.13 11.01
C CYS A 62 -14.36 1.87 10.86
N CYS A 63 -14.37 1.03 11.89
CA CYS A 63 -15.31 -0.07 11.98
C CYS A 63 -16.74 0.48 12.07
N GLN A 64 -17.61 0.03 11.16
CA GLN A 64 -19.00 0.48 11.07
C GLN A 64 -19.90 -0.07 12.20
N ILE A 65 -19.37 -0.96 13.04
CA ILE A 65 -20.07 -1.54 14.20
C ILE A 65 -19.66 -0.82 15.49
N CYS A 66 -18.36 -0.81 15.82
CA CYS A 66 -17.85 -0.30 17.10
C CYS A 66 -17.05 1.00 17.00
N GLY A 67 -16.84 1.55 15.80
CA GLY A 67 -16.11 2.80 15.59
C GLY A 67 -14.58 2.69 15.68
N TYR A 68 -14.00 1.50 15.87
CA TYR A 68 -12.55 1.31 15.94
C TYR A 68 -11.82 1.89 14.71
N ASN A 69 -10.82 2.75 14.93
CA ASN A 69 -10.07 3.44 13.87
C ASN A 69 -8.56 3.62 14.17
N LYS A 70 -8.02 2.92 15.18
CA LYS A 70 -6.64 3.13 15.65
C LYS A 70 -5.57 2.55 14.72
N TYR A 71 -5.84 1.39 14.10
CA TYR A 71 -4.89 0.71 13.23
C TYR A 71 -5.57 0.08 12.02
N VAL A 72 -5.17 0.51 10.82
CA VAL A 72 -5.74 0.05 9.54
C VAL A 72 -5.61 -1.47 9.36
N GLY A 73 -4.54 -2.08 9.88
CA GLY A 73 -4.32 -3.53 9.78
C GLY A 73 -5.23 -4.38 10.68
N ALA A 74 -5.96 -3.76 11.62
CA ALA A 74 -6.98 -4.44 12.43
C ALA A 74 -8.39 -4.28 11.86
N LEU A 75 -8.53 -3.65 10.69
CA LEU A 75 -9.79 -3.51 9.96
C LEU A 75 -9.83 -4.49 8.80
N ASP A 76 -10.98 -5.11 8.58
CA ASP A 76 -11.27 -6.11 7.56
C ASP A 76 -12.56 -5.79 6.82
N PHE A 77 -12.66 -6.28 5.59
CA PHE A 77 -13.88 -6.18 4.78
C PHE A 77 -14.64 -7.47 4.90
N HIS A 78 -15.85 -7.39 5.44
CA HIS A 78 -16.78 -8.50 5.50
C HIS A 78 -17.83 -8.32 4.40
N HIS A 79 -18.04 -9.32 3.57
CA HIS A 79 -19.07 -9.29 2.53
C HIS A 79 -20.45 -9.36 3.17
N VAL A 80 -21.37 -8.47 2.78
CA VAL A 80 -22.74 -8.49 3.31
C VAL A 80 -23.50 -9.72 2.83
N ASP A 81 -23.25 -10.12 1.59
CA ASP A 81 -23.74 -11.36 0.99
C ASP A 81 -22.55 -12.10 0.37
N GLU A 82 -22.25 -13.27 0.91
CA GLU A 82 -21.16 -14.13 0.48
C GLU A 82 -21.38 -14.70 -0.93
N GLY A 83 -22.63 -14.78 -1.40
CA GLY A 83 -22.98 -15.22 -2.75
C GLY A 83 -22.71 -14.17 -3.84
N MET A 84 -22.61 -12.89 -3.46
CA MET A 84 -22.35 -11.78 -4.41
C MET A 84 -20.86 -11.45 -4.58
N LYS A 85 -19.98 -12.11 -3.81
CA LYS A 85 -18.54 -11.84 -3.88
C LYS A 85 -17.94 -12.34 -5.18
N SER A 86 -17.12 -11.51 -5.80
CA SER A 86 -16.32 -11.92 -6.95
C SER A 86 -14.93 -12.40 -6.52
N PHE A 87 -14.41 -11.87 -5.41
CA PHE A 87 -13.13 -12.28 -4.81
C PHE A 87 -13.00 -11.76 -3.37
N ASP A 88 -12.14 -12.40 -2.57
CA ASP A 88 -11.90 -11.93 -1.20
C ASP A 88 -11.01 -10.66 -1.18
N LEU A 89 -11.38 -9.65 -0.39
CA LEU A 89 -10.59 -8.42 -0.17
C LEU A 89 -9.44 -8.60 0.85
N SER A 90 -8.86 -9.79 0.86
CA SER A 90 -7.64 -10.11 1.60
C SER A 90 -6.39 -9.58 0.88
N SER A 91 -5.20 -9.90 1.40
CA SER A 91 -3.93 -9.55 0.77
C SER A 91 -3.81 -10.02 -0.69
N ARG A 92 -4.47 -11.12 -1.07
CA ARG A 92 -4.48 -11.61 -2.46
C ARG A 92 -5.43 -10.82 -3.36
N GLY A 93 -6.59 -10.38 -2.85
CA GLY A 93 -7.55 -9.57 -3.60
C GLY A 93 -7.01 -8.19 -3.95
N LEU A 94 -6.17 -7.62 -3.08
CA LEU A 94 -5.49 -6.34 -3.28
C LEU A 94 -4.33 -6.38 -4.30
N THR A 95 -4.35 -7.36 -5.22
CA THR A 95 -3.46 -7.41 -6.38
C THR A 95 -4.16 -7.00 -7.69
N ARG A 96 -5.47 -6.77 -7.66
CA ARG A 96 -6.29 -6.38 -8.82
C ARG A 96 -6.19 -4.87 -9.13
N SER A 97 -6.85 -4.46 -10.23
CA SER A 97 -7.01 -3.05 -10.56
C SER A 97 -7.85 -2.35 -9.48
N TRP A 98 -7.61 -1.05 -9.33
CA TRP A 98 -8.30 -0.26 -8.30
C TRP A 98 -9.82 -0.23 -8.52
N ASP A 99 -10.28 -0.15 -9.76
CA ASP A 99 -11.71 -0.10 -10.07
C ASP A 99 -12.42 -1.42 -9.69
N ARG A 100 -11.82 -2.58 -9.99
CA ARG A 100 -12.35 -3.87 -9.54
C ARG A 100 -12.35 -4.00 -8.02
N ILE A 101 -11.32 -3.46 -7.36
CA ILE A 101 -11.26 -3.43 -5.90
C ILE A 101 -12.39 -2.57 -5.34
N LYS A 102 -12.65 -1.39 -5.91
CA LYS A 102 -13.77 -0.52 -5.50
C LYS A 102 -15.13 -1.20 -5.65
N GLU A 103 -15.38 -1.82 -6.81
CA GLU A 103 -16.62 -2.55 -7.07
C GLU A 103 -16.87 -3.61 -6.00
N GLU A 104 -15.82 -4.35 -5.61
CA GLU A 104 -15.93 -5.38 -4.58
C GLU A 104 -16.09 -4.78 -3.17
N ILE A 105 -15.38 -3.68 -2.86
CA ILE A 105 -15.51 -2.97 -1.58
C ILE A 105 -16.95 -2.49 -1.38
N ASN A 106 -17.64 -2.06 -2.43
CA ASN A 106 -19.02 -1.60 -2.32
C ASN A 106 -19.97 -2.66 -1.76
N LYS A 107 -19.68 -3.95 -2.00
CA LYS A 107 -20.43 -5.10 -1.48
C LYS A 107 -20.09 -5.49 -0.04
N CYS A 108 -19.13 -4.81 0.56
CA CYS A 108 -18.59 -5.14 1.88
C CYS A 108 -18.92 -4.07 2.92
N VAL A 109 -18.95 -4.49 4.19
CA VAL A 109 -18.88 -3.62 5.36
C VAL A 109 -17.48 -3.64 5.95
N LEU A 110 -17.05 -2.50 6.46
CA LEU A 110 -15.75 -2.33 7.11
C LEU A 110 -15.89 -2.61 8.60
N VAL A 111 -15.22 -3.64 9.10
CA VAL A 111 -15.31 -4.11 10.49
C VAL A 111 -13.94 -4.31 11.11
N CYS A 112 -13.80 -4.19 12.43
CA CYS A 112 -12.54 -4.56 13.08
C CYS A 112 -12.46 -6.09 13.25
N ALA A 113 -11.25 -6.62 13.50
CA ALA A 113 -11.02 -8.05 13.64
C ALA A 113 -11.90 -8.73 14.71
N ASN A 114 -12.29 -8.02 15.77
CA ASN A 114 -13.18 -8.56 16.80
C ASN A 114 -14.62 -8.64 16.30
N CYS A 115 -15.18 -7.53 15.83
CA CYS A 115 -16.53 -7.50 15.27
C CYS A 115 -16.67 -8.43 14.06
N HIS A 116 -15.61 -8.59 13.26
CA HIS A 116 -15.59 -9.55 12.16
C HIS A 116 -15.81 -10.99 12.65
N ARG A 117 -15.14 -11.39 13.74
CA ARG A 117 -15.33 -12.71 14.35
C ARG A 117 -16.70 -12.85 14.99
N GLU A 118 -17.22 -11.79 15.61
CA GLU A 118 -18.57 -11.78 16.20
C GLU A 118 -19.65 -11.94 15.13
N VAL A 119 -19.48 -11.32 13.96
CA VAL A 119 -20.36 -11.53 12.80
C VAL A 119 -20.31 -12.99 12.33
N HIS A 120 -19.11 -13.57 12.14
CA HIS A 120 -18.97 -15.00 11.78
C HIS A 120 -19.56 -15.94 12.83
N ALA A 121 -19.54 -15.56 14.10
CA ALA A 121 -20.14 -16.32 15.20
C ALA A 121 -21.66 -16.13 15.32
N GLY A 122 -22.27 -15.26 14.49
CA GLY A 122 -23.70 -14.95 14.55
C GLY A 122 -24.11 -14.09 15.76
N LEU A 123 -23.15 -13.49 16.48
CA LEU A 123 -23.41 -12.59 17.61
C LEU A 123 -23.84 -11.20 17.13
N ILE A 124 -23.41 -10.82 15.92
CA ILE A 124 -23.80 -9.57 15.27
C ILE A 124 -24.50 -9.89 13.97
N ASP A 125 -25.72 -9.40 13.84
CA ASP A 125 -26.52 -9.50 12.62
C ASP A 125 -26.39 -8.22 11.80
N LEU A 126 -25.73 -8.31 10.65
CA LEU A 126 -25.52 -7.19 9.74
C LEU A 126 -26.83 -6.73 9.07
N GLN A 127 -27.83 -7.60 8.92
CA GLN A 127 -29.10 -7.24 8.27
C GLN A 127 -29.88 -6.19 9.09
N LYS A 128 -29.68 -6.18 10.41
CA LYS A 128 -30.28 -5.20 11.32
C LYS A 128 -29.60 -3.83 11.28
N LEU A 129 -28.34 -3.76 10.91
CA LEU A 129 -27.58 -2.50 10.82
C LEU A 129 -27.97 -1.67 9.58
N THR A 130 -28.42 -2.33 8.51
CA THR A 130 -28.93 -1.68 7.29
C THR A 130 -30.32 -1.03 7.43
N GLN A 131 -31.05 -1.27 8.52
CA GLN A 131 -32.41 -0.74 8.73
C GLN A 131 -32.45 0.60 9.49
N MET A 132 -31.30 1.22 9.79
CA MET A 132 -31.21 2.47 10.56
C MET A 132 -30.61 3.65 9.77
N VAL A 133 -30.62 3.58 8.43
CA VAL A 133 -30.30 4.70 7.53
C VAL A 133 -31.48 4.98 6.62
#